data_AF-A0A1J5S5P7-F1
#
_entry.id   AF-A0A1J5S5P7-F1
#
_cell.length_a   1.000
_cell.length_b   1.000
_cell.length_c   1.000
_cell.angle_alpha   90.00
_cell.angle_beta   90.00
_cell.angle_gamma   90.00
#
_symmetry.space_group_name_H-M   'P 1'
#
loop_
_entity.id
_entity.type
_entity.pdbx_description
1 polymer ?
#
loop_
_entity_poly.entity_id
_entity_poly.type
_entity_poly.pdbx_seq_one_letter_code
_entity_poly.pdbx_strand_id
1 'polypeptide(L)'
;MPKLIPCLAAGVLSAAVLGLVPSASAKNDEWKDIQGNSFKGTAVEAVGPFAIFSVSDTVGRRLPMQALPLPDLTRFYEDVKDHPVRAETWAQAKSPLTQELIGHLKFVENKKTEPFDFKTRPEPELVVVFFVSNGLGDSWKLLGDSIAPYNKLQQMAPGYVEGVMYGLRESRWQHYGMATSQGVPWLVTDLDDQPGLDIVNNFVPGDGAYSMVVLTRDGVPVFGAVNPNDDQIKKLWTEIEEFVMLQNPANPYSWRPLAYYRTAEQIANHPTGGVAAELVGNPIRDEVLRRLKIYSFDADMTVTAYGAVSDVDLKENPSISPKIAEAIVAALKMAVFVPAVKNGKAVESSFAYHFRIKP
;
A
#
# COMPACT_ATOMS: atom_id res chain seq x y z
N MET A 1 44.63 -39.87 51.22
CA MET A 1 44.92 -38.69 52.07
C MET A 1 44.50 -37.44 51.32
N PRO A 2 43.70 -36.56 51.95
CA PRO A 2 43.01 -35.44 51.31
C PRO A 2 43.82 -34.14 51.38
N LYS A 3 43.54 -33.19 50.49
CA LYS A 3 43.50 -31.75 50.80
C LYS A 3 42.41 -31.06 49.98
N LEU A 4 41.53 -30.35 50.70
CA LEU A 4 40.40 -29.55 50.27
C LEU A 4 40.83 -28.08 50.00
N ILE A 5 40.25 -27.47 48.94
CA ILE A 5 39.51 -26.15 48.83
C ILE A 5 40.25 -24.85 49.27
N PRO A 6 40.10 -23.65 48.63
CA PRO A 6 38.89 -22.99 48.04
C PRO A 6 39.05 -22.36 46.62
N CYS A 7 38.01 -22.17 45.78
CA CYS A 7 36.75 -21.38 45.83
C CYS A 7 36.92 -19.93 45.30
N LEU A 8 35.94 -19.50 44.47
CA LEU A 8 35.72 -18.19 43.80
C LEU A 8 36.45 -18.04 42.44
N ALA A 9 35.83 -17.65 41.33
CA ALA A 9 34.70 -16.75 41.15
C ALA A 9 33.75 -17.16 40.01
N ALA A 10 32.48 -16.83 40.21
CA ALA A 10 31.40 -16.92 39.24
C ALA A 10 31.60 -15.91 38.09
N GLY A 11 31.52 -16.40 36.86
CA GLY A 11 31.34 -15.59 35.66
C GLY A 11 30.17 -16.18 34.87
N VAL A 12 28.99 -15.62 35.07
CA VAL A 12 27.82 -15.91 34.25
C VAL A 12 28.08 -15.31 32.86
N LEU A 13 28.54 -16.13 31.92
CA LEU A 13 28.43 -15.80 30.50
C LEU A 13 26.96 -16.00 30.11
N SER A 14 26.19 -14.92 30.16
CA SER A 14 24.93 -14.82 29.43
C SER A 14 25.25 -14.93 27.94
N ALA A 15 25.15 -16.13 27.40
CA ALA A 15 25.03 -16.33 25.96
C ALA A 15 23.69 -15.71 25.54
N ALA A 16 23.75 -14.48 25.02
CA ALA A 16 22.66 -13.91 24.26
C ALA A 16 22.43 -14.82 23.05
N VAL A 17 21.45 -15.71 23.17
CA VAL A 17 20.84 -16.35 22.01
C VAL A 17 20.14 -15.21 21.28
N LEU A 18 20.84 -14.63 20.30
CA LEU A 18 20.22 -13.88 19.22
C LEU A 18 19.18 -14.82 18.63
N GLY A 19 17.93 -14.62 19.01
CA GLY A 19 16.80 -15.25 18.38
C GLY A 19 16.86 -14.87 16.92
N LEU A 20 17.36 -15.79 16.10
CA LEU A 20 16.99 -15.87 14.70
C LEU A 20 15.47 -15.90 14.70
N VAL A 21 14.85 -14.76 14.41
CA VAL A 21 13.45 -14.73 14.02
C VAL A 21 13.37 -15.70 12.86
N PRO A 22 12.64 -16.82 12.96
CA PRO A 22 12.46 -17.66 11.82
C PRO A 22 11.76 -16.79 10.79
N SER A 23 12.41 -16.52 9.65
CA SER A 23 11.69 -16.10 8.45
C SER A 23 10.61 -17.16 8.28
N ALA A 24 9.36 -16.80 8.59
CA ALA A 24 8.24 -17.68 8.39
C ALA A 24 8.32 -18.10 6.94
N SER A 25 8.60 -19.38 6.70
CA SER A 25 8.61 -19.93 5.35
C SER A 25 7.28 -19.55 4.74
N ALA A 26 7.32 -18.68 3.74
CA ALA A 26 6.16 -18.23 2.97
C ALA A 26 5.34 -19.47 2.59
N LYS A 27 4.19 -19.66 3.26
CA LYS A 27 3.32 -20.80 2.98
C LYS A 27 2.64 -20.53 1.67
N ASN A 28 3.01 -21.30 0.65
CA ASN A 28 2.34 -21.29 -0.63
C ASN A 28 1.00 -22.02 -0.50
N ASP A 29 -0.01 -21.26 -0.08
CA ASP A 29 -1.34 -21.75 0.25
C ASP A 29 -2.28 -21.65 -0.95
N GLU A 30 -3.34 -22.45 -0.92
CA GLU A 30 -4.43 -22.35 -1.88
C GLU A 30 -5.43 -21.26 -1.42
N TRP A 31 -5.77 -20.36 -2.34
CA TRP A 31 -6.67 -19.23 -2.16
C TRP A 31 -7.82 -19.35 -3.14
N LYS A 32 -9.02 -18.97 -2.70
CA LYS A 32 -10.23 -19.03 -3.52
C LYS A 32 -10.89 -17.66 -3.62
N ASP A 33 -11.22 -17.26 -4.84
CA ASP A 33 -12.02 -16.05 -5.05
C ASP A 33 -13.53 -16.32 -4.91
N ILE A 34 -14.32 -15.26 -4.81
CA ILE A 34 -15.79 -15.34 -4.72
C ILE A 34 -16.46 -15.99 -5.94
N GLN A 35 -15.76 -16.07 -7.09
CA GLN A 35 -16.25 -16.74 -8.30
C GLN A 35 -15.95 -18.25 -8.29
N GLY A 36 -15.18 -18.70 -7.30
CA GLY A 36 -14.80 -20.09 -7.13
C GLY A 36 -13.49 -20.48 -7.81
N ASN A 37 -12.79 -19.54 -8.46
CA ASN A 37 -11.48 -19.82 -9.02
C ASN A 37 -10.47 -19.93 -7.88
N SER A 38 -9.59 -20.93 -7.97
CA SER A 38 -8.55 -21.17 -6.98
C SER A 38 -7.17 -20.91 -7.57
N PHE A 39 -6.24 -20.47 -6.75
CA PHE A 39 -4.83 -20.29 -7.12
C PHE A 39 -3.93 -20.56 -5.93
N LYS A 40 -2.66 -20.82 -6.21
CA LYS A 40 -1.62 -21.00 -5.18
C LYS A 40 -0.76 -19.76 -5.10
N GLY A 41 -0.50 -19.28 -3.90
CA GLY A 41 0.38 -18.14 -3.67
C GLY A 41 0.57 -17.84 -2.18
N THR A 42 1.53 -16.97 -1.92
CA THR A 42 1.82 -16.45 -0.58
C THR A 42 1.11 -15.10 -0.42
N ALA A 43 0.36 -14.91 0.66
CA ALA A 43 -0.14 -13.58 1.04
C ALA A 43 1.03 -12.68 1.42
N VAL A 44 1.10 -11.48 0.85
CA VAL A 44 2.25 -10.57 1.07
C VAL A 44 1.82 -9.35 1.88
N GLU A 45 0.92 -8.54 1.34
CA GLU A 45 0.49 -7.31 2.00
C GLU A 45 -0.88 -6.83 1.50
N ALA A 46 -1.55 -6.05 2.35
CA ALA A 46 -2.71 -5.27 1.98
C ALA A 46 -2.26 -3.91 1.45
N VAL A 47 -2.60 -3.58 0.20
CA VAL A 47 -2.26 -2.29 -0.41
C VAL A 47 -3.54 -1.60 -0.86
N GLY A 48 -3.97 -0.60 -0.08
CA GLY A 48 -5.26 0.05 -0.26
C GLY A 48 -6.42 -0.96 -0.25
N PRO A 49 -7.30 -0.98 -1.28
CA PRO A 49 -8.44 -1.91 -1.33
C PRO A 49 -8.08 -3.28 -1.92
N PHE A 50 -6.80 -3.64 -1.99
CA PHE A 50 -6.32 -4.85 -2.64
C PHE A 50 -5.52 -5.76 -1.71
N ALA A 51 -5.78 -7.06 -1.81
CA ALA A 51 -4.92 -8.12 -1.29
C ALA A 51 -3.87 -8.47 -2.34
N ILE A 52 -2.60 -8.44 -1.95
CA ILE A 52 -1.47 -8.76 -2.81
C ILE A 52 -0.92 -10.15 -2.46
N PHE A 53 -0.77 -10.97 -3.49
CA PHE A 53 -0.21 -12.32 -3.39
C PHE A 53 1.01 -12.46 -4.30
N SER A 54 2.03 -13.17 -3.84
CA SER A 54 3.12 -13.66 -4.67
C SER A 54 2.81 -15.09 -5.12
N VAL A 55 2.68 -15.30 -6.42
CA VAL A 55 2.44 -16.63 -7.03
C VAL A 55 3.78 -17.29 -7.38
N SER A 56 4.73 -16.48 -7.84
CA SER A 56 6.14 -16.82 -8.01
C SER A 56 6.98 -15.55 -7.90
N ASP A 57 8.30 -15.67 -7.94
CA ASP A 57 9.24 -14.54 -7.82
C ASP A 57 9.00 -13.40 -8.81
N THR A 58 8.38 -13.70 -9.96
CA THR A 58 8.08 -12.75 -11.04
C THR A 58 6.59 -12.58 -11.33
N VAL A 59 5.72 -13.27 -10.59
CA VAL A 59 4.27 -13.25 -10.84
C VAL A 59 3.55 -12.89 -9.55
N GLY A 60 2.98 -11.68 -9.55
CA GLY A 60 2.07 -11.20 -8.53
C GLY A 60 0.63 -11.44 -8.94
N ARG A 61 -0.24 -11.63 -7.94
CA ARG A 61 -1.68 -11.59 -8.12
C ARG A 61 -2.27 -10.56 -7.18
N ARG A 62 -2.98 -9.61 -7.76
CA ARG A 62 -3.75 -8.61 -7.04
C ARG A 62 -5.23 -8.96 -7.09
N LEU A 63 -5.88 -8.99 -5.93
CA LEU A 63 -7.33 -9.17 -5.82
C LEU A 63 -7.94 -8.00 -5.06
N PRO A 64 -9.08 -7.45 -5.51
CA PRO A 64 -9.90 -6.60 -4.64
C PRO A 64 -10.22 -7.35 -3.34
N MET A 65 -10.18 -6.70 -2.18
CA MET A 65 -10.46 -7.37 -0.90
C MET A 65 -11.83 -8.08 -0.91
N GLN A 66 -12.81 -7.48 -1.57
CA GLN A 66 -14.16 -8.01 -1.71
C GLN A 66 -14.27 -9.23 -2.64
N ALA A 67 -13.21 -9.53 -3.40
CA ALA A 67 -13.11 -10.73 -4.21
C ALA A 67 -12.68 -11.96 -3.40
N LEU A 68 -12.27 -11.77 -2.14
CA LEU A 68 -12.03 -12.85 -1.19
C LEU A 68 -13.26 -13.03 -0.28
N PRO A 69 -13.75 -14.26 -0.08
CA PRO A 69 -14.73 -14.53 0.97
C PRO A 69 -14.20 -14.09 2.35
N LEU A 70 -15.07 -13.62 3.24
CA LEU A 70 -14.66 -13.09 4.55
C LEU A 70 -13.76 -14.04 5.37
N PRO A 71 -13.98 -15.38 5.40
CA PRO A 71 -13.05 -16.30 6.07
C PRO A 71 -11.64 -16.30 5.45
N ASP A 72 -11.53 -16.28 4.12
CA ASP A 72 -10.24 -16.20 3.43
C ASP A 72 -9.60 -14.83 3.62
N LEU A 73 -10.38 -13.75 3.66
CA LEU A 73 -9.87 -12.42 3.98
C LEU A 73 -9.36 -12.32 5.43
N THR A 74 -9.99 -13.03 6.35
CA THR A 74 -9.54 -13.13 7.76
C THR A 74 -8.24 -13.92 7.85
N ARG A 75 -8.11 -15.04 7.11
CA ARG A 75 -6.84 -15.77 6.99
C ARG A 75 -5.76 -14.89 6.36
N PHE A 76 -6.07 -14.19 5.28
CA PHE A 76 -5.15 -13.24 4.65
C PHE A 76 -4.67 -12.18 5.63
N TYR A 77 -5.57 -11.56 6.40
CA TYR A 77 -5.20 -10.62 7.47
C TYR A 77 -4.24 -11.27 8.47
N GLU A 78 -4.56 -12.46 8.98
CA GLU A 78 -3.71 -13.17 9.94
C GLU A 78 -2.30 -13.45 9.39
N ASP A 79 -2.18 -13.77 8.11
CA ASP A 79 -0.90 -14.03 7.46
C ASP A 79 -0.05 -12.75 7.26
N VAL A 80 -0.69 -11.58 7.12
CA VAL A 80 -0.01 -10.30 6.82
C VAL A 80 -0.05 -9.27 7.95
N LYS A 81 -0.67 -9.54 9.10
CA LYS A 81 -0.85 -8.55 10.18
C LYS A 81 0.46 -8.06 10.81
N ASP A 82 1.49 -8.91 10.79
CA ASP A 82 2.83 -8.60 11.29
C ASP A 82 3.72 -7.98 10.20
N HIS A 83 3.16 -7.75 9.01
CA HIS A 83 3.84 -7.09 7.91
C HIS A 83 4.26 -5.67 8.33
N PRO A 84 5.50 -5.25 8.03
CA PRO A 84 5.96 -3.93 8.43
C PRO A 84 5.07 -2.83 7.87
N VAL A 85 4.63 -1.89 8.69
CA VAL A 85 3.94 -0.68 8.18
C VAL A 85 4.94 0.16 7.38
N ARG A 86 4.44 0.82 6.33
CA ARG A 86 5.20 1.80 5.54
C ARG A 86 5.90 2.81 6.46
N ALA A 87 7.21 2.98 6.26
CA ALA A 87 8.03 3.87 7.06
C ALA A 87 7.84 5.35 6.70
N GLU A 88 7.88 6.21 7.71
CA GLU A 88 7.84 7.68 7.55
C GLU A 88 9.02 8.23 6.76
N THR A 89 10.15 7.51 6.78
CA THR A 89 11.34 7.79 5.97
C THR A 89 11.83 6.51 5.32
N TRP A 90 12.31 6.58 4.08
CA TRP A 90 12.81 5.40 3.37
C TRP A 90 14.04 4.79 4.07
N ALA A 91 14.87 5.59 4.73
CA ALA A 91 15.98 5.09 5.54
C ALA A 91 15.56 4.13 6.67
N GLN A 92 14.28 4.13 7.06
CA GLN A 92 13.70 3.26 8.09
C GLN A 92 12.79 2.17 7.51
N ALA A 93 12.70 2.06 6.18
CA ALA A 93 11.91 1.05 5.49
C ALA A 93 12.26 -0.34 6.02
N LYS A 94 11.29 -1.25 6.06
CA LYS A 94 11.52 -2.64 6.44
C LYS A 94 11.04 -3.63 5.39
N SER A 95 10.36 -3.14 4.36
CA SER A 95 9.92 -3.98 3.26
C SER A 95 11.11 -4.44 2.40
N PRO A 96 11.08 -5.68 1.88
CA PRO A 96 12.20 -6.27 1.15
C PRO A 96 12.76 -5.43 -0.01
N LEU A 97 11.91 -4.98 -0.95
CA LEU A 97 12.39 -4.23 -2.12
C LEU A 97 12.94 -2.85 -1.71
N THR A 98 12.24 -2.13 -0.86
CA THR A 98 12.67 -0.79 -0.45
C THR A 98 13.95 -0.84 0.38
N GLN A 99 14.16 -1.88 1.20
CA GLN A 99 15.42 -2.16 1.88
C GLN A 99 16.55 -2.48 0.89
N GLU A 100 16.30 -3.33 -0.10
CA GLU A 100 17.26 -3.69 -1.14
C GLU A 100 17.77 -2.47 -1.91
N LEU A 101 16.95 -1.43 -2.08
CA LEU A 101 17.34 -0.22 -2.81
C LEU A 101 18.15 0.78 -1.96
N ILE A 102 18.19 0.63 -0.63
CA ILE A 102 18.90 1.57 0.24
C ILE A 102 20.41 1.53 -0.05
N GLY A 103 20.99 2.69 -0.31
CA GLY A 103 22.42 2.83 -0.61
C GLY A 103 22.78 2.64 -2.08
N HIS A 104 21.84 2.18 -2.90
CA HIS A 104 22.09 1.84 -4.31
C HIS A 104 21.46 2.82 -5.30
N LEU A 105 20.91 3.94 -4.81
CA LEU A 105 20.22 4.93 -5.63
C LEU A 105 20.93 6.29 -5.63
N LYS A 106 20.90 6.92 -6.80
CA LYS A 106 21.33 8.29 -7.09
C LYS A 106 20.14 9.10 -7.60
N PHE A 107 20.23 10.42 -7.59
CA PHE A 107 19.28 11.30 -8.26
C PHE A 107 20.02 12.22 -9.23
N VAL A 108 19.31 12.74 -10.22
CA VAL A 108 19.88 13.69 -11.19
C VAL A 108 19.63 15.12 -10.71
N GLU A 109 20.70 15.87 -10.49
CA GLU A 109 20.67 17.30 -10.17
C GLU A 109 21.75 18.05 -10.94
N ASN A 110 21.40 19.20 -11.52
CA ASN A 110 22.33 20.01 -12.31
C ASN A 110 23.10 19.21 -13.39
N LYS A 111 22.41 18.26 -14.04
CA LYS A 111 22.96 17.33 -15.06
C LYS A 111 24.07 16.41 -14.54
N LYS A 112 24.14 16.17 -13.23
CA LYS A 112 25.03 15.21 -12.59
C LYS A 112 24.21 14.24 -11.75
N THR A 113 24.79 13.08 -11.46
CA THR A 113 24.20 12.12 -10.52
C THR A 113 24.83 12.32 -9.14
N GLU A 114 23.99 12.44 -8.12
CA GLU A 114 24.38 12.59 -6.73
C GLU A 114 23.76 11.45 -5.91
N PRO A 115 24.41 10.97 -4.83
CA PRO A 115 23.81 9.97 -3.95
C PRO A 115 22.47 10.44 -3.37
N PHE A 116 21.47 9.57 -3.35
CA PHE A 116 20.16 9.92 -2.80
C PHE A 116 20.15 9.87 -1.25
N ASP A 117 19.59 10.90 -0.60
CA ASP A 117 19.39 10.91 0.85
C ASP A 117 18.02 10.32 1.23
N PHE A 118 18.05 9.05 1.64
CA PHE A 118 16.88 8.27 2.06
C PHE A 118 16.16 8.80 3.31
N LYS A 119 16.71 9.80 4.01
CA LYS A 119 16.04 10.45 5.16
C LYS A 119 15.05 11.53 4.75
N THR A 120 15.08 11.97 3.48
CA THR A 120 14.34 13.14 3.00
C THR A 120 12.95 12.82 2.47
N ARG A 121 12.66 11.54 2.19
CA ARG A 121 11.39 11.08 1.61
C ARG A 121 10.82 9.92 2.41
N PRO A 122 9.49 9.76 2.48
CA PRO A 122 8.87 8.55 2.98
C PRO A 122 9.22 7.35 2.10
N GLU A 123 9.11 6.16 2.68
CA GLU A 123 9.14 4.93 1.89
C GLU A 123 8.01 4.98 0.83
N PRO A 124 8.24 4.58 -0.43
CA PRO A 124 7.17 4.50 -1.41
C PRO A 124 6.27 3.28 -1.18
N GLU A 125 4.98 3.36 -1.54
CA GLU A 125 4.07 2.20 -1.60
C GLU A 125 4.32 1.38 -2.87
N LEU A 126 4.64 2.08 -3.97
CA LEU A 126 4.97 1.47 -5.27
C LEU A 126 6.31 1.98 -5.80
N VAL A 127 7.07 1.08 -6.40
CA VAL A 127 8.30 1.40 -7.12
C VAL A 127 8.10 1.07 -8.60
N VAL A 128 8.26 2.08 -9.46
CA VAL A 128 8.24 1.91 -10.92
C VAL A 128 9.67 1.72 -11.40
N VAL A 129 10.03 0.50 -11.80
CA VAL A 129 11.35 0.20 -12.33
C VAL A 129 11.33 0.31 -13.86
N PHE A 130 12.18 1.18 -14.41
CA PHE A 130 12.42 1.31 -15.84
C PHE A 130 13.69 0.55 -16.19
N PHE A 131 13.55 -0.62 -16.81
CA PHE A 131 14.68 -1.39 -17.35
C PHE A 131 14.97 -0.91 -18.76
N VAL A 132 16.08 -0.21 -18.94
CA VAL A 132 16.34 0.58 -20.15
C VAL A 132 17.77 0.45 -20.64
N SER A 133 17.97 0.62 -21.94
CA SER A 133 19.30 0.61 -22.56
C SER A 133 19.51 1.79 -23.49
N ASN A 134 20.63 2.48 -23.36
CA ASN A 134 21.07 3.58 -24.22
C ASN A 134 21.11 3.17 -25.70
N GLY A 135 21.38 1.90 -25.99
CA GLY A 135 21.43 1.37 -27.36
C GLY A 135 20.06 1.20 -28.03
N LEU A 136 18.97 1.31 -27.28
CA LEU A 136 17.60 1.10 -27.76
C LEU A 136 16.87 2.44 -27.81
N GLY A 137 16.54 2.92 -29.01
CA GLY A 137 15.81 4.18 -29.19
C GLY A 137 14.49 4.24 -28.41
N ASP A 138 13.77 3.12 -28.33
CA ASP A 138 12.51 3.06 -27.60
C ASP A 138 12.68 3.12 -26.08
N SER A 139 13.85 2.80 -25.53
CA SER A 139 14.15 3.04 -24.10
C SER A 139 14.19 4.54 -23.79
N TRP A 140 14.77 5.34 -24.67
CA TRP A 140 14.77 6.80 -24.54
C TRP A 140 13.35 7.37 -24.61
N LYS A 141 12.53 6.83 -25.50
CA LYS A 141 11.13 7.20 -25.64
C LYS A 141 10.32 6.82 -24.40
N LEU A 142 10.48 5.60 -23.87
CA LEU A 142 9.85 5.17 -22.62
C LEU A 142 10.15 6.13 -21.46
N LEU A 143 11.41 6.52 -21.28
CA LEU A 143 11.78 7.51 -20.26
C LEU A 143 11.10 8.86 -20.56
N GLY A 144 11.28 9.41 -21.77
CA GLY A 144 10.72 10.72 -22.12
C GLY A 144 9.20 10.82 -21.93
N ASP A 145 8.46 9.81 -22.40
CA ASP A 145 7.00 9.73 -22.32
C ASP A 145 6.50 9.53 -20.87
N SER A 146 7.38 9.07 -19.97
CA SER A 146 7.06 8.84 -18.56
C SER A 146 7.28 10.06 -17.65
N ILE A 147 8.00 11.08 -18.09
CA ILE A 147 8.32 12.26 -17.26
C ILE A 147 7.06 13.02 -16.83
N ALA A 148 6.19 13.36 -17.78
CA ALA A 148 4.97 14.12 -17.51
C ALA A 148 3.98 13.39 -16.58
N PRO A 149 3.60 12.12 -16.84
CA PRO A 149 2.69 11.39 -15.95
C PRO A 149 3.31 11.14 -14.56
N TYR A 150 4.62 10.87 -14.48
CA TYR A 150 5.30 10.76 -13.19
C TYR A 150 5.20 12.05 -12.37
N ASN A 151 5.51 13.20 -12.97
CA ASN A 151 5.44 14.49 -12.26
C ASN A 151 4.02 14.83 -11.82
N LYS A 152 3.00 14.51 -12.64
CA LYS A 152 1.59 14.64 -12.25
C LYS A 152 1.29 13.80 -11.01
N LEU A 153 1.77 12.56 -10.97
CA LEU A 153 1.56 11.66 -9.85
C LEU A 153 2.23 12.19 -8.56
N GLN A 154 3.46 12.72 -8.66
CA GLN A 154 4.14 13.33 -7.51
C GLN A 154 3.41 14.55 -6.94
N GLN A 155 2.72 15.33 -7.79
CA GLN A 155 1.90 16.46 -7.34
C GLN A 155 0.61 15.99 -6.64
N MET A 156 0.01 14.90 -7.11
CA MET A 156 -1.26 14.38 -6.61
C MET A 156 -1.10 13.57 -5.33
N ALA A 157 -0.05 12.77 -5.22
CA ALA A 157 0.20 11.84 -4.12
C ALA A 157 1.70 11.76 -3.81
N PRO A 158 2.31 12.83 -3.26
CA PRO A 158 3.74 12.90 -3.05
C PRO A 158 4.25 11.75 -2.16
N GLY A 159 5.32 11.10 -2.63
CA GLY A 159 6.00 10.02 -1.90
C GLY A 159 5.27 8.67 -1.90
N TYR A 160 4.08 8.54 -2.51
CA TYR A 160 3.40 7.23 -2.64
C TYR A 160 4.06 6.33 -3.68
N VAL A 161 4.61 6.93 -4.73
CA VAL A 161 5.25 6.20 -5.83
C VAL A 161 6.64 6.79 -6.04
N GLU A 162 7.62 5.96 -6.35
CA GLU A 162 8.95 6.40 -6.77
C GLU A 162 9.35 5.69 -8.06
N GLY A 163 10.07 6.38 -8.93
CA GLY A 163 10.67 5.77 -10.11
C GLY A 163 12.11 5.34 -9.84
N VAL A 164 12.53 4.25 -10.47
CA VAL A 164 13.91 3.77 -10.44
C VAL A 164 14.33 3.40 -11.85
N MET A 165 15.35 4.08 -12.38
CA MET A 165 15.98 3.72 -13.64
C MET A 165 17.03 2.64 -13.41
N TYR A 166 16.91 1.54 -14.15
CA TYR A 166 17.81 0.40 -14.15
C TYR A 166 18.42 0.22 -15.55
N GLY A 167 19.74 0.34 -15.67
CA GLY A 167 20.49 0.16 -16.92
C GLY A 167 20.62 -1.29 -17.37
N LEU A 168 20.44 -1.55 -18.66
CA LEU A 168 20.60 -2.86 -19.30
C LEU A 168 21.81 -2.86 -20.23
N ARG A 169 22.84 -3.64 -19.86
CA ARG A 169 24.06 -3.85 -20.68
C ARG A 169 24.76 -2.54 -21.06
N GLU A 170 24.88 -1.65 -20.10
CA GLU A 170 25.42 -0.32 -20.30
C GLU A 170 26.84 -0.21 -19.73
N SER A 171 27.63 0.69 -20.30
CA SER A 171 28.75 1.29 -19.57
C SER A 171 28.25 2.38 -18.64
N ARG A 172 29.01 2.73 -17.59
CA ARG A 172 28.67 3.85 -16.69
C ARG A 172 28.37 5.15 -17.45
N TRP A 173 29.14 5.43 -18.50
CA TRP A 173 28.93 6.63 -19.33
C TRP A 173 27.58 6.61 -20.05
N GLN A 174 27.16 5.46 -20.57
CA GLN A 174 25.85 5.31 -21.22
C GLN A 174 24.71 5.43 -20.20
N HIS A 175 24.82 4.73 -19.08
CA HIS A 175 23.77 4.69 -18.04
C HIS A 175 23.48 6.08 -17.47
N TYR A 176 24.51 6.74 -16.95
CA TYR A 176 24.35 8.09 -16.38
C TYR A 176 24.18 9.16 -17.45
N GLY A 177 24.75 8.96 -18.64
CA GLY A 177 24.54 9.84 -19.78
C GLY A 177 23.07 9.90 -20.19
N MET A 178 22.39 8.76 -20.24
CA MET A 178 20.97 8.69 -20.54
C MET A 178 20.12 9.41 -19.48
N ALA A 179 20.36 9.12 -18.20
CA ALA A 179 19.65 9.76 -17.09
C ALA A 179 19.83 11.29 -17.07
N THR A 180 21.08 11.76 -17.19
CA THR A 180 21.40 13.20 -17.14
C THR A 180 20.97 13.95 -18.40
N SER A 181 21.00 13.32 -19.57
CA SER A 181 20.55 13.92 -20.83
C SER A 181 19.03 14.09 -20.89
N GLN A 182 18.27 13.13 -20.36
CA GLN A 182 16.80 13.22 -20.26
C GLN A 182 16.36 14.09 -19.08
N GLY A 183 17.24 14.35 -18.11
CA GLY A 183 16.88 15.06 -16.88
C GLY A 183 15.80 14.30 -16.12
N VAL A 184 15.98 12.98 -15.97
CA VAL A 184 14.96 12.11 -15.37
C VAL A 184 14.61 12.59 -13.95
N PRO A 185 13.31 12.69 -13.60
CA PRO A 185 12.87 13.21 -12.30
C PRO A 185 12.85 12.15 -11.19
N TRP A 186 13.18 10.90 -11.52
CA TRP A 186 13.19 9.76 -10.61
C TRP A 186 14.63 9.33 -10.25
N LEU A 187 14.74 8.32 -9.39
CA LEU A 187 16.03 7.80 -8.93
C LEU A 187 16.70 6.89 -9.96
N VAL A 188 18.02 6.79 -9.91
CA VAL A 188 18.84 6.04 -10.85
C VAL A 188 19.69 5.06 -10.05
N THR A 189 19.67 3.77 -10.40
CA THR A 189 20.52 2.78 -9.74
C THR A 189 22.00 3.11 -9.91
N ASP A 190 22.83 2.78 -8.93
CA ASP A 190 24.26 2.67 -9.17
C ASP A 190 24.52 1.44 -10.04
N LEU A 191 25.14 1.63 -11.21
CA LEU A 191 25.33 0.57 -12.20
C LEU A 191 26.21 -0.56 -11.66
N ASP A 192 27.18 -0.24 -10.78
CA ASP A 192 28.09 -1.24 -10.23
C ASP A 192 27.41 -2.11 -9.15
N ASP A 193 26.37 -1.57 -8.52
CA ASP A 193 25.66 -2.24 -7.43
C ASP A 193 24.45 -3.04 -7.90
N GLN A 194 23.99 -2.81 -9.13
CA GLN A 194 22.89 -3.53 -9.75
C GLN A 194 22.93 -5.06 -9.60
N PRO A 195 24.09 -5.75 -9.68
CA PRO A 195 24.15 -7.19 -9.43
C PRO A 195 23.68 -7.63 -8.04
N GLY A 196 23.67 -6.73 -7.05
CA GLY A 196 23.19 -6.99 -5.68
C GLY A 196 21.70 -6.70 -5.47
N LEU A 197 20.98 -6.24 -6.50
CA LEU A 197 19.54 -5.96 -6.42
C LEU A 197 18.72 -7.22 -6.78
N ASP A 198 18.81 -8.26 -5.95
CA ASP A 198 18.27 -9.60 -6.21
C ASP A 198 16.77 -9.60 -6.58
N ILE A 199 15.93 -8.85 -5.86
CA ILE A 199 14.50 -8.74 -6.11
C ILE A 199 14.26 -8.04 -7.46
N VAL A 200 14.93 -6.91 -7.71
CA VAL A 200 14.79 -6.17 -8.97
C VAL A 200 15.26 -7.02 -10.16
N ASN A 201 16.33 -7.80 -9.97
CA ASN A 201 16.95 -8.62 -11.00
C ASN A 201 16.03 -9.72 -11.55
N ASN A 202 15.05 -10.17 -10.78
CA ASN A 202 14.02 -11.11 -11.26
C ASN A 202 13.19 -10.56 -12.43
N PHE A 203 13.14 -9.24 -12.59
CA PHE A 203 12.31 -8.56 -13.59
C PHE A 203 13.09 -8.03 -14.79
N VAL A 204 14.41 -8.25 -14.84
CA VAL A 204 15.24 -7.87 -15.98
C VAL A 204 14.70 -8.58 -17.24
N PRO A 205 14.33 -7.83 -18.29
CA PRO A 205 13.79 -8.45 -19.50
C PRO A 205 14.89 -9.19 -20.27
N GLY A 206 14.47 -10.12 -21.14
CA GLY A 206 15.40 -10.86 -21.98
C GLY A 206 16.20 -9.98 -22.95
N ASP A 207 17.20 -10.59 -23.59
CA ASP A 207 18.10 -9.95 -24.54
C ASP A 207 17.40 -9.05 -25.57
N GLY A 208 17.87 -7.80 -25.67
CA GLY A 208 17.37 -6.84 -26.66
C GLY A 208 16.00 -6.24 -26.34
N ALA A 209 15.46 -6.50 -25.14
CA ALA A 209 14.23 -5.90 -24.67
C ALA A 209 14.47 -4.84 -23.60
N TYR A 210 13.45 -4.01 -23.38
CA TYR A 210 13.35 -3.03 -22.30
C TYR A 210 11.96 -3.18 -21.66
N SER A 211 11.77 -2.69 -20.44
CA SER A 211 10.49 -2.86 -19.74
C SER A 211 10.23 -1.77 -18.72
N MET A 212 8.95 -1.65 -18.37
CA MET A 212 8.46 -0.88 -17.23
C MET A 212 7.72 -1.86 -16.33
N VAL A 213 8.13 -1.97 -15.06
CA VAL A 213 7.50 -2.85 -14.08
C VAL A 213 7.17 -2.05 -12.83
N VAL A 214 5.96 -2.23 -12.31
CA VAL A 214 5.49 -1.60 -11.09
C VAL A 214 5.46 -2.66 -10.00
N LEU A 215 6.27 -2.47 -8.98
CA LEU A 215 6.40 -3.35 -7.84
C LEU A 215 5.77 -2.69 -6.61
N THR A 216 5.22 -3.49 -5.70
CA THR A 216 4.97 -3.01 -4.34
C THR A 216 6.29 -2.82 -3.60
N ARG A 217 6.28 -2.16 -2.44
CA ARG A 217 7.47 -2.02 -1.57
C ARG A 217 8.08 -3.35 -1.12
N ASP A 218 7.34 -4.44 -1.24
CA ASP A 218 7.82 -5.81 -0.97
C ASP A 218 8.40 -6.53 -2.19
N GLY A 219 8.32 -5.94 -3.38
CA GLY A 219 8.85 -6.55 -4.60
C GLY A 219 7.85 -7.38 -5.41
N VAL A 220 6.56 -7.35 -5.06
CA VAL A 220 5.54 -8.08 -5.84
C VAL A 220 5.10 -7.24 -7.03
N PRO A 221 5.10 -7.78 -8.26
CA PRO A 221 4.70 -7.02 -9.44
C PRO A 221 3.18 -6.84 -9.48
N VAL A 222 2.75 -5.60 -9.68
CA VAL A 222 1.33 -5.22 -9.80
C VAL A 222 0.95 -4.97 -11.25
N PHE A 223 1.83 -4.29 -11.98
CA PHE A 223 1.67 -3.96 -13.40
C PHE A 223 3.02 -4.09 -14.10
N GLY A 224 3.01 -4.30 -15.41
CA GLY A 224 4.24 -4.22 -16.18
C GLY A 224 4.05 -4.54 -17.65
N ALA A 225 5.02 -4.12 -18.45
CA ALA A 225 5.07 -4.44 -19.86
C ALA A 225 6.52 -4.51 -20.35
N VAL A 226 6.78 -5.49 -21.21
CA VAL A 226 8.03 -5.64 -21.95
C VAL A 226 7.83 -5.06 -23.35
N ASN A 227 8.79 -4.25 -23.80
CA ASN A 227 8.75 -3.48 -25.04
C ASN A 227 7.41 -2.72 -25.23
N PRO A 228 6.97 -1.93 -24.23
CA PRO A 228 5.68 -1.26 -24.31
C PRO A 228 5.65 -0.22 -25.43
N ASN A 229 4.56 -0.21 -26.20
CA ASN A 229 4.24 0.90 -27.10
C ASN A 229 3.59 2.08 -26.35
N ASP A 230 3.39 3.20 -27.04
CA ASP A 230 2.82 4.44 -26.48
C ASP A 230 1.50 4.24 -25.73
N ASP A 231 0.61 3.39 -26.25
CA ASP A 231 -0.69 3.15 -25.64
C ASP A 231 -0.56 2.29 -24.38
N GLN A 232 0.37 1.34 -24.36
CA GLN A 232 0.69 0.56 -23.17
C GLN A 232 1.34 1.43 -22.09
N ILE A 233 2.23 2.36 -22.45
CA ILE A 233 2.83 3.31 -21.49
C ILE A 233 1.73 4.17 -20.85
N LYS A 234 0.84 4.77 -21.66
CA LYS A 234 -0.29 5.56 -21.16
C LYS A 234 -1.23 4.75 -20.27
N LYS A 235 -1.50 3.51 -20.66
CA LYS A 235 -2.34 2.60 -19.89
C LYS A 235 -1.72 2.30 -18.53
N LEU A 236 -0.44 1.94 -18.48
CA LEU A 236 0.27 1.67 -17.23
C LEU A 236 0.23 2.88 -16.28
N TRP A 237 0.48 4.09 -16.78
CA TRP A 237 0.39 5.29 -15.94
C TRP A 237 -1.02 5.58 -15.44
N THR A 238 -2.04 5.35 -16.27
CA THR A 238 -3.46 5.41 -15.83
C THR A 238 -3.74 4.39 -14.71
N GLU A 239 -3.27 3.15 -14.87
CA GLU A 239 -3.45 2.09 -13.87
C GLU A 239 -2.74 2.41 -12.54
N ILE A 240 -1.55 3.01 -12.59
CA ILE A 240 -0.84 3.50 -11.40
C ILE A 240 -1.62 4.63 -10.73
N GLU A 241 -2.08 5.62 -11.49
CA GLU A 241 -2.84 6.76 -10.99
C GLU A 241 -4.13 6.30 -10.28
N GLU A 242 -4.90 5.42 -10.92
CA GLU A 242 -6.11 4.83 -10.35
C GLU A 242 -5.82 4.03 -9.09
N PHE A 243 -4.74 3.23 -9.09
CA PHE A 243 -4.34 2.45 -7.94
C PHE A 243 -4.00 3.33 -6.74
N VAL A 244 -3.20 4.38 -6.95
CA VAL A 244 -2.83 5.33 -5.89
C VAL A 244 -4.06 6.10 -5.38
N MET A 245 -4.95 6.53 -6.27
CA MET A 245 -6.19 7.23 -5.89
C MET A 245 -7.10 6.36 -5.03
N LEU A 246 -7.09 5.04 -5.25
CA LEU A 246 -7.85 4.08 -4.44
C LEU A 246 -7.25 3.85 -3.04
N GLN A 247 -6.00 4.23 -2.80
CA GLN A 247 -5.42 4.19 -1.46
C GLN A 247 -5.81 5.40 -0.60
N ASN A 248 -6.29 6.49 -1.20
CA ASN A 248 -6.69 7.69 -0.46
C ASN A 248 -7.94 7.39 0.41
N PRO A 249 -7.88 7.55 1.74
CA PRO A 249 -9.04 7.33 2.61
C PRO A 249 -10.20 8.29 2.34
N ALA A 250 -9.94 9.47 1.76
CA ALA A 250 -10.99 10.41 1.38
C ALA A 250 -11.74 9.99 0.10
N ASN A 251 -11.26 8.98 -0.63
CA ASN A 251 -11.91 8.49 -1.83
C ASN A 251 -13.10 7.58 -1.48
N PRO A 252 -14.36 7.94 -1.83
CA PRO A 252 -15.52 7.11 -1.52
C PRO A 252 -15.48 5.70 -2.10
N TYR A 253 -14.75 5.49 -3.19
CA TYR A 253 -14.59 4.17 -3.81
C TYR A 253 -13.72 3.22 -2.96
N SER A 254 -12.91 3.73 -2.03
CA SER A 254 -12.05 2.91 -1.16
C SER A 254 -12.74 2.49 0.14
N TRP A 255 -13.80 3.19 0.57
CA TRP A 255 -14.42 3.00 1.88
C TRP A 255 -14.97 1.59 2.10
N ARG A 256 -15.70 1.04 1.13
CA ARG A 256 -16.29 -0.30 1.26
C ARG A 256 -15.25 -1.42 1.29
N PRO A 257 -14.27 -1.46 0.36
CA PRO A 257 -13.17 -2.40 0.48
C PRO A 257 -12.38 -2.28 1.79
N LEU A 258 -12.10 -1.06 2.24
CA LEU A 258 -11.38 -0.81 3.49
C LEU A 258 -12.19 -1.31 4.70
N ALA A 259 -13.48 -1.00 4.76
CA ALA A 259 -14.37 -1.50 5.81
C ALA A 259 -14.47 -3.03 5.80
N TYR A 260 -14.49 -3.65 4.62
CA TYR A 260 -14.51 -5.11 4.50
C TYR A 260 -13.23 -5.76 5.03
N TYR A 261 -12.06 -5.20 4.70
CA TYR A 261 -10.78 -5.65 5.26
C TYR A 261 -10.71 -5.45 6.78
N ARG A 262 -11.11 -4.26 7.26
CA ARG A 262 -11.16 -3.99 8.71
C ARG A 262 -12.18 -4.84 9.46
N THR A 263 -13.24 -5.33 8.78
CA THR A 263 -14.16 -6.30 9.38
C THR A 263 -13.44 -7.61 9.66
N ALA A 264 -12.62 -8.08 8.72
CA ALA A 264 -11.81 -9.27 8.89
C ALA A 264 -10.80 -9.11 10.05
N GLU A 265 -10.13 -7.96 10.11
CA GLU A 265 -9.26 -7.57 11.24
C GLU A 265 -10.01 -7.61 12.58
N GLN A 266 -11.18 -6.95 12.69
CA GLN A 266 -11.93 -6.91 13.94
C GLN A 266 -12.39 -8.30 14.37
N ILE A 267 -12.80 -9.16 13.43
CA ILE A 267 -13.18 -10.56 13.71
C ILE A 267 -11.99 -11.34 14.26
N ALA A 268 -10.83 -11.21 13.61
CA ALA A 268 -9.61 -11.90 13.99
C ALA A 268 -9.10 -11.46 15.38
N ASN A 269 -9.14 -10.16 15.65
CA ASN A 269 -8.65 -9.57 16.90
C ASN A 269 -9.61 -9.71 18.10
N HIS A 270 -10.90 -9.97 17.84
CA HIS A 270 -11.92 -10.11 18.89
C HIS A 270 -12.66 -11.46 18.82
N PRO A 271 -11.94 -12.60 18.93
CA PRO A 271 -12.56 -13.93 18.92
C PRO A 271 -13.48 -14.14 20.13
N THR A 272 -13.20 -13.44 21.23
CA THR A 272 -14.02 -13.37 22.44
C THR A 272 -14.23 -11.91 22.84
N GLY A 273 -15.39 -11.57 23.41
CA GLY A 273 -15.70 -10.20 23.80
C GLY A 273 -16.35 -9.41 22.66
N GLY A 274 -16.02 -8.14 22.50
CA GLY A 274 -16.53 -7.36 21.38
C GLY A 274 -15.94 -5.96 21.23
N VAL A 275 -16.18 -5.37 20.07
CA VAL A 275 -15.77 -4.02 19.67
C VAL A 275 -16.94 -3.31 18.99
N ALA A 276 -17.06 -2.01 19.20
CA ALA A 276 -18.11 -1.19 18.62
C ALA A 276 -17.88 -0.94 17.12
N ALA A 277 -18.94 -0.56 16.41
CA ALA A 277 -18.82 -0.17 15.00
C ALA A 277 -17.95 1.09 14.85
N GLU A 278 -17.20 1.16 13.76
CA GLU A 278 -16.29 2.27 13.44
C GLU A 278 -16.70 2.91 12.10
N LEU A 279 -16.86 4.24 12.08
CA LEU A 279 -17.14 4.98 10.85
C LEU A 279 -15.87 5.08 9.99
N VAL A 280 -15.90 4.53 8.77
CA VAL A 280 -14.77 4.56 7.82
C VAL A 280 -15.03 5.55 6.69
N GLY A 281 -16.27 5.64 6.23
CA GLY A 281 -16.66 6.52 5.13
C GLY A 281 -17.74 7.51 5.56
N ASN A 282 -17.38 8.78 5.73
CA ASN A 282 -18.31 9.85 6.08
C ASN A 282 -18.76 10.62 4.82
N PRO A 283 -20.03 10.52 4.40
CA PRO A 283 -20.55 11.20 3.21
C PRO A 283 -20.89 12.67 3.46
N ILE A 284 -20.90 13.12 4.72
CA ILE A 284 -21.19 14.50 5.08
C ILE A 284 -20.02 15.40 4.66
N ARG A 285 -20.35 16.49 3.95
CA ARG A 285 -19.38 17.47 3.47
C ARG A 285 -19.49 18.76 4.27
N ASP A 286 -18.49 19.01 5.11
CA ASP A 286 -18.40 20.18 5.99
C ASP A 286 -18.62 21.50 5.24
N GLU A 287 -18.04 21.66 4.05
CA GLU A 287 -18.16 22.88 3.25
C GLU A 287 -19.60 23.19 2.83
N VAL A 288 -20.36 22.15 2.47
CA VAL A 288 -21.76 22.29 2.06
C VAL A 288 -22.60 22.73 3.25
N LEU A 289 -22.43 22.08 4.39
CA LEU A 289 -23.16 22.41 5.62
C LEU A 289 -22.78 23.80 6.16
N ARG A 290 -21.52 24.21 6.06
CA ARG A 290 -21.07 25.57 6.39
C ARG A 290 -21.79 26.62 5.53
N ARG A 291 -21.93 26.41 4.22
CA ARG A 291 -22.69 27.32 3.32
C ARG A 291 -24.18 27.40 3.70
N LEU A 292 -24.73 26.31 4.25
CA LEU A 292 -26.09 26.24 4.77
C LEU A 292 -26.22 26.74 6.21
N LYS A 293 -25.13 27.23 6.83
CA LYS A 293 -25.07 27.68 8.24
C LYS A 293 -25.46 26.60 9.25
N ILE A 294 -25.20 25.34 8.92
CA ILE A 294 -25.41 24.19 9.81
C ILE A 294 -24.06 23.81 10.40
N TYR A 295 -23.89 24.06 11.69
CA TYR A 295 -22.62 23.87 12.39
C TYR A 295 -22.60 22.64 13.30
N SER A 296 -23.77 22.13 13.66
CA SER A 296 -23.89 20.95 14.50
C SER A 296 -25.20 20.22 14.29
N PHE A 297 -25.17 18.89 14.36
CA PHE A 297 -26.34 18.05 14.56
C PHE A 297 -25.93 16.70 15.12
N ASP A 298 -26.90 15.98 15.67
CA ASP A 298 -26.72 14.64 16.20
C ASP A 298 -27.70 13.69 15.52
N ALA A 299 -27.26 12.46 15.27
CA ALA A 299 -28.11 11.40 14.73
C ALA A 299 -27.75 10.08 15.41
N ASP A 300 -28.74 9.23 15.61
CA ASP A 300 -28.52 7.84 16.01
C ASP A 300 -28.74 6.96 14.77
N MET A 301 -27.80 6.04 14.51
CA MET A 301 -27.82 5.21 13.31
C MET A 301 -27.83 3.73 13.68
N THR A 302 -28.55 2.93 12.90
CA THR A 302 -28.48 1.47 12.99
C THR A 302 -27.51 0.96 11.93
N VAL A 303 -26.43 0.31 12.38
CA VAL A 303 -25.38 -0.26 11.54
C VAL A 303 -25.56 -1.78 11.50
N THR A 304 -25.82 -2.31 10.32
CA THR A 304 -25.98 -3.74 10.07
C THR A 304 -24.67 -4.52 10.27
N ALA A 305 -24.75 -5.85 10.36
CA ALA A 305 -23.59 -6.74 10.42
C ALA A 305 -22.67 -6.68 9.17
N TYR A 306 -23.11 -6.02 8.09
CA TYR A 306 -22.31 -5.79 6.88
C TYR A 306 -21.68 -4.40 6.84
N GLY A 307 -21.84 -3.59 7.90
CA GLY A 307 -21.31 -2.22 7.96
C GLY A 307 -22.11 -1.20 7.15
N ALA A 308 -23.30 -1.56 6.68
CA ALA A 308 -24.23 -0.64 6.03
C ALA A 308 -25.20 -0.01 7.04
N VAL A 309 -25.59 1.24 6.82
CA VAL A 309 -26.59 1.94 7.64
C VAL A 309 -28.00 1.57 7.16
N SER A 310 -28.80 0.91 8.01
CA SER A 310 -30.18 0.53 7.69
C SER A 310 -31.18 1.63 8.09
N ASP A 311 -30.89 2.34 9.17
CA ASP A 311 -31.77 3.36 9.72
C ASP A 311 -30.99 4.55 10.31
N VAL A 312 -31.62 5.74 10.27
CA VAL A 312 -31.04 7.00 10.76
C VAL A 312 -32.16 7.81 11.42
N ASP A 313 -32.00 8.06 12.72
CA ASP A 313 -32.83 8.97 13.50
C ASP A 313 -32.07 10.28 13.73
N LEU A 314 -32.46 11.33 13.00
CA LEU A 314 -31.85 12.66 13.14
C LEU A 314 -32.54 13.40 14.30
N LYS A 315 -31.78 13.80 15.31
CA LYS A 315 -32.32 14.52 16.47
C LYS A 315 -32.83 15.89 16.03
N GLU A 316 -33.96 16.31 16.63
CA GLU A 316 -34.58 17.59 16.31
C GLU A 316 -33.59 18.74 16.47
N ASN A 317 -33.50 19.58 15.44
CA ASN A 317 -32.66 20.76 15.42
C ASN A 317 -33.41 21.91 14.74
N PRO A 318 -33.80 22.97 15.47
CA PRO A 318 -34.54 24.10 14.92
C PRO A 318 -33.82 24.84 13.78
N SER A 319 -32.49 24.69 13.69
CA SER A 319 -31.68 25.32 12.66
C SER A 319 -31.64 24.54 11.34
N ILE A 320 -32.26 23.35 11.29
CA ILE A 320 -32.29 22.47 10.13
C ILE A 320 -33.72 22.38 9.60
N SER A 321 -33.93 22.83 8.36
CA SER A 321 -35.24 22.70 7.71
C SER A 321 -35.53 21.24 7.32
N PRO A 322 -36.80 20.83 7.17
CA PRO A 322 -37.16 19.45 6.83
C PRO A 322 -36.46 18.93 5.57
N LYS A 323 -36.36 19.76 4.52
CA LYS A 323 -35.67 19.40 3.27
C LYS A 323 -34.18 19.12 3.47
N ILE A 324 -33.53 19.85 4.38
CA ILE A 324 -32.11 19.62 4.69
C ILE A 324 -31.97 18.39 5.60
N ALA A 325 -32.88 18.18 6.55
CA ALA A 325 -32.91 16.98 7.37
C ALA A 325 -33.02 15.72 6.49
N GLU A 326 -33.92 15.70 5.51
CA GLU A 326 -34.05 14.60 4.53
C GLU A 326 -32.75 14.34 3.77
N ALA A 327 -32.06 15.41 3.32
CA ALA A 327 -30.79 15.28 2.62
C ALA A 327 -29.66 14.76 3.53
N ILE A 328 -29.61 15.19 4.79
CA ILE A 328 -28.66 14.69 5.79
C ILE A 328 -28.91 13.20 6.05
N VAL A 329 -30.16 12.80 6.26
CA VAL A 329 -30.54 11.40 6.47
C VAL A 329 -30.17 10.54 5.26
N ALA A 330 -30.47 11.00 4.04
CA ALA A 330 -30.11 10.29 2.81
C ALA A 330 -28.59 10.16 2.66
N ALA A 331 -27.83 11.21 3.01
CA ALA A 331 -26.38 11.15 3.00
C ALA A 331 -25.86 10.16 4.05
N LEU A 332 -26.31 10.22 5.30
CA LEU A 332 -25.87 9.30 6.36
C LEU A 332 -26.18 7.82 6.05
N LYS A 333 -27.25 7.53 5.29
CA LYS A 333 -27.51 6.17 4.78
C LYS A 333 -26.43 5.65 3.81
N MET A 334 -25.64 6.53 3.20
CA MET A 334 -24.49 6.18 2.38
C MET A 334 -23.19 6.01 3.18
N ALA A 335 -23.21 6.27 4.49
CA ALA A 335 -22.03 6.09 5.33
C ALA A 335 -21.61 4.62 5.38
N VAL A 336 -20.30 4.41 5.53
CA VAL A 336 -19.71 3.07 5.52
C VAL A 336 -19.02 2.83 6.86
N PHE A 337 -19.36 1.71 7.49
CA PHE A 337 -18.83 1.31 8.78
C PHE A 337 -18.03 0.01 8.68
N VAL A 338 -17.04 -0.15 9.56
CA VAL A 338 -16.70 -1.47 10.07
C VAL A 338 -17.81 -1.85 11.07
N PRO A 339 -18.50 -2.99 10.90
CA PRO A 339 -19.57 -3.39 11.79
C PRO A 339 -19.02 -3.71 13.19
N ALA A 340 -19.87 -3.61 14.21
CA ALA A 340 -19.50 -4.10 15.53
C ALA A 340 -19.24 -5.62 15.49
N VAL A 341 -18.29 -6.09 16.28
CA VAL A 341 -18.00 -7.53 16.43
C VAL A 341 -18.31 -7.97 17.84
N LYS A 342 -18.94 -9.14 17.98
CA LYS A 342 -19.17 -9.80 19.26
C LYS A 342 -18.85 -11.29 19.13
N ASN A 343 -17.89 -11.77 19.92
CA ASN A 343 -17.41 -13.16 19.94
C ASN A 343 -17.06 -13.67 18.53
N GLY A 344 -16.21 -12.94 17.82
CA GLY A 344 -15.73 -13.30 16.48
C GLY A 344 -16.79 -13.23 15.37
N LYS A 345 -17.92 -12.56 15.60
CA LYS A 345 -18.98 -12.38 14.59
C LYS A 345 -19.37 -10.92 14.46
N ALA A 346 -19.48 -10.45 13.22
CA ALA A 346 -20.08 -9.15 12.94
C ALA A 346 -21.56 -9.17 13.34
N VAL A 347 -22.01 -8.13 14.03
CA VAL A 347 -23.37 -7.99 14.57
C VAL A 347 -23.93 -6.61 14.25
N GLU A 348 -25.26 -6.52 14.22
CA GLU A 348 -25.94 -5.23 14.17
C GLU A 348 -25.71 -4.44 15.47
N SER A 349 -25.59 -3.11 15.34
CA SER A 349 -25.34 -2.21 16.46
C SER A 349 -25.91 -0.81 16.21
N SER A 350 -26.02 -0.02 17.27
CA SER A 350 -26.36 1.40 17.19
C SER A 350 -25.09 2.25 17.27
N PHE A 351 -25.05 3.35 16.51
CA PHE A 351 -23.94 4.31 16.50
C PHE A 351 -24.46 5.73 16.68
N ALA A 352 -23.96 6.45 17.68
CA ALA A 352 -24.27 7.85 17.90
C ALA A 352 -23.33 8.73 17.05
N TYR A 353 -23.90 9.43 16.07
CA TYR A 353 -23.18 10.33 15.19
C TYR A 353 -23.26 11.77 15.68
N HIS A 354 -22.10 12.41 15.78
CA HIS A 354 -21.97 13.79 16.22
C HIS A 354 -21.24 14.60 15.16
N PHE A 355 -21.95 15.47 14.48
CA PHE A 355 -21.34 16.43 13.54
C PHE A 355 -21.11 17.77 14.24
N ARG A 356 -19.89 18.30 14.19
CA ARG A 356 -19.54 19.61 14.75
C ARG A 356 -18.49 20.29 13.87
N ILE A 357 -18.74 21.51 13.41
CA ILE A 357 -17.77 22.35 12.70
C ILE A 357 -17.75 23.76 13.29
N LYS A 358 -16.60 24.44 13.19
CA LYS A 358 -16.49 25.84 13.64
C LYS A 358 -17.34 26.76 12.75
N PRO A 359 -18.05 27.74 13.34
CA PRO A 359 -18.84 28.74 12.62
C PRO A 359 -18.16 29.38 11.40
#